data_AF-A0AAV5EZG7-F1
#
_entry.id   AF-A0AAV5EZG7-F1
#
_cell.length_a   1.000
_cell.length_b   1.000
_cell.length_c   1.000
_cell.angle_alpha   90.00
_cell.angle_beta   90.00
_cell.angle_gamma   90.00
#
_symmetry.space_group_name_H-M   'P 1'
#
loop_
_entity.id
_entity.type
_entity.pdbx_description
1 polymer ?
#
loop_
_entity_poly.entity_id
_entity_poly.type
_entity_poly.pdbx_seq_one_letter_code
_entity_poly.pdbx_strand_id
1 'polypeptide(L)'
;MTPTDDKIDGIKAYIPRIRIAQWPKRFKPVPIEKYDGQTNPREWLQLYSTVIWSAGGDSYIMANYLPVCLDPAIRIWLTCLP
;
A
#
# COMPACT_ATOMS: atom_id res chain seq x y z
N MET A 1 -21.48 -0.35 -25.42
CA MET A 1 -21.26 -0.30 -23.95
C MET A 1 -19.83 -0.66 -23.69
N THR A 2 -18.94 0.34 -23.57
CA THR A 2 -17.61 0.11 -22.99
C THR A 2 -17.83 -0.21 -21.52
N PRO A 3 -17.20 -1.27 -20.97
CA PRO A 3 -17.13 -1.40 -19.51
C PRO A 3 -16.54 -0.09 -19.01
N THR A 4 -17.26 0.59 -18.13
CA THR A 4 -16.67 1.69 -17.36
C THR A 4 -15.43 1.10 -16.72
N ASP A 5 -14.30 1.60 -17.21
CA ASP A 5 -13.01 1.52 -16.55
C ASP A 5 -13.25 2.17 -15.19
N ASP A 6 -13.80 1.39 -14.24
CA ASP A 6 -13.74 1.64 -12.80
C ASP A 6 -12.27 1.49 -12.45
N LYS A 7 -11.51 2.44 -12.99
CA LYS A 7 -10.11 2.65 -12.76
C LYS A 7 -10.07 2.86 -11.28
N ILE A 8 -9.56 1.86 -10.57
CA ILE A 8 -9.25 1.98 -9.16
C ILE A 8 -8.35 3.21 -9.09
N ASP A 9 -8.92 4.34 -8.69
CA ASP A 9 -8.18 5.59 -8.52
C ASP A 9 -7.30 5.35 -7.30
N GLY A 10 -6.14 4.75 -7.53
CA GLY A 10 -5.08 4.63 -6.53
C GLY A 10 -4.74 6.02 -5.99
N ILE A 11 -4.04 6.07 -4.87
CA ILE A 11 -3.74 7.33 -4.18
C ILE A 11 -3.25 8.40 -5.16
N LYS A 12 -3.95 9.53 -5.23
CA LYS A 12 -3.68 10.61 -6.20
C LYS A 12 -2.25 11.14 -6.13
N ALA A 13 -1.68 11.17 -4.92
CA ALA A 13 -0.29 11.54 -4.68
C ALA A 13 0.73 10.59 -5.34
N TYR A 14 0.32 9.39 -5.76
CA TYR A 14 1.21 8.45 -6.44
C TYR A 14 1.27 8.72 -7.94
N ILE A 15 2.49 8.63 -8.49
CA ILE A 15 2.70 8.69 -9.93
C ILE A 15 1.90 7.59 -10.65
N PRO A 16 1.42 7.82 -11.89
CA PRO A 16 0.56 6.87 -12.61
C PRO A 16 1.08 5.43 -12.63
N ARG A 17 2.40 5.25 -12.79
CA ARG A 17 3.04 3.93 -12.83
C ARG A 17 2.82 3.09 -11.57
N ILE A 18 2.78 3.74 -10.40
CA ILE A 18 2.52 3.05 -9.13
C ILE A 18 1.04 2.65 -9.08
N ARG A 19 0.12 3.55 -9.45
CA ARG A 19 -1.33 3.31 -9.38
C ARG A 19 -1.81 2.13 -10.24
N ILE A 20 -1.14 1.85 -11.34
CA ILE A 20 -1.49 0.75 -12.27
C ILE A 20 -0.77 -0.58 -11.97
N ALA A 21 -0.12 -0.70 -10.80
CA ALA A 21 0.60 -1.92 -10.45
C ALA A 21 -0.32 -3.15 -10.49
N GLN A 22 0.15 -4.22 -11.13
CA GLN A 22 -0.59 -5.46 -11.26
C GLN A 22 -0.44 -6.28 -9.97
N TRP A 23 -1.54 -6.48 -9.25
CA TRP A 23 -1.54 -7.30 -8.04
C TRP A 23 -1.26 -8.78 -8.38
N PRO A 24 -0.43 -9.48 -7.58
CA PRO A 24 -0.24 -10.92 -7.74
C PRO A 24 -1.57 -11.67 -7.61
N LYS A 25 -1.80 -12.71 -8.44
CA LYS A 25 -3.07 -13.46 -8.52
C LYS A 25 -3.56 -14.04 -7.18
N ARG A 26 -2.65 -14.31 -6.24
CA ARG A 26 -2.96 -14.84 -4.91
C ARG A 26 -2.39 -13.96 -3.80
N PHE A 27 -2.34 -12.64 -4.05
CA PHE A 27 -1.81 -11.69 -3.09
C PHE A 27 -2.63 -11.73 -1.79
N LYS A 28 -2.03 -12.31 -0.75
CA LYS A 28 -2.63 -12.44 0.57
C LYS A 28 -1.53 -12.26 1.63
N PRO A 29 -1.14 -11.00 1.91
CA PRO A 29 -0.18 -10.72 2.96
C PRO A 29 -0.70 -11.20 4.32
N VAL A 30 0.23 -11.68 5.15
CA VAL A 30 -0.04 -12.00 6.56
C VAL A 30 -0.48 -10.72 7.29
N PRO A 31 -1.45 -10.78 8.22
CA PRO A 31 -1.82 -9.63 9.02
C PRO A 31 -0.60 -9.06 9.76
N ILE A 32 -0.43 -7.73 9.69
CA ILE A 32 0.55 -6.99 10.46
C ILE A 32 -0.16 -5.89 11.24
N GLU A 33 0.42 -5.49 12.36
CA GLU A 33 -0.05 -4.32 13.10
C GLU A 33 0.09 -3.05 12.25
N LYS A 34 -0.89 -2.16 12.38
CA LYS A 34 -0.84 -0.88 11.69
C LYS A 34 0.25 -0.01 12.29
N TYR A 35 0.88 0.79 11.45
CA TYR A 35 1.82 1.79 11.91
C TYR A 35 1.07 2.95 12.57
N ASP A 36 1.36 3.15 13.86
CA ASP A 36 0.71 4.13 14.73
C ASP A 36 1.47 5.47 14.85
N GLY A 37 2.67 5.54 14.26
CA GLY A 37 3.54 6.71 14.38
C GLY A 37 4.45 6.71 15.61
N GLN A 38 4.31 5.73 16.51
CA GLN A 38 5.12 5.60 17.72
C GLN A 38 6.05 4.38 17.68
N THR A 39 5.62 3.32 17.00
CA THR A 39 6.42 2.13 16.74
C THR A 39 7.72 2.52 16.02
N ASN A 40 8.82 1.81 16.28
CA ASN A 40 10.09 2.05 15.59
C ASN A 40 9.88 1.93 14.06
N PRO A 41 10.06 3.02 13.28
CA PRO A 41 9.74 3.01 11.85
C PRO A 41 10.58 2.00 11.07
N ARG A 42 11.84 1.79 11.47
CA ARG A 42 12.74 0.86 10.78
C ARG A 42 12.28 -0.58 10.98
N GLU A 43 11.98 -0.97 12.21
CA GLU A 43 11.54 -2.33 12.53
C GLU A 43 10.21 -2.63 11.87
N TRP A 44 9.26 -1.69 11.93
CA TRP A 44 7.96 -1.84 11.30
C TRP A 44 8.09 -1.98 9.78
N LEU A 45 8.91 -1.15 9.12
CA LEU A 45 9.14 -1.22 7.67
C LEU A 45 9.83 -2.52 7.25
N GLN A 46 10.70 -3.10 8.08
CA GLN A 46 11.32 -4.40 7.81
C GLN A 46 10.29 -5.53 7.81
N LEU A 47 9.40 -5.55 8.81
CA LEU A 47 8.30 -6.52 8.89
C LEU A 47 7.33 -6.36 7.73
N TYR A 48 6.90 -5.11 7.48
CA TYR A 48 6.07 -4.75 6.34
C TYR A 48 6.64 -5.27 5.02
N SER A 49 7.91 -4.97 4.75
CA SER A 49 8.55 -5.36 3.49
C SER A 49 8.60 -6.88 3.33
N THR A 50 8.92 -7.59 4.41
CA THR A 50 8.97 -9.06 4.45
C THR A 50 7.60 -9.67 4.14
N VAL A 51 6.54 -9.14 4.73
CA VAL A 51 5.18 -9.62 4.49
C VAL A 51 4.75 -9.43 3.04
N ILE A 52 5.01 -8.26 2.45
CA ILE A 52 4.64 -8.00 1.05
C ILE A 52 5.44 -8.90 0.09
N TRP A 53 6.74 -9.07 0.32
CA TRP A 53 7.56 -9.99 -0.48
C TRP A 53 7.09 -11.43 -0.37
N SER A 54 6.73 -11.89 0.84
CA SER A 54 6.23 -13.26 1.04
C SER A 54 4.92 -13.53 0.29
N ALA A 55 4.11 -12.49 0.06
CA ALA A 55 2.88 -12.54 -0.72
C ALA A 55 3.10 -12.38 -2.24
N GLY A 56 4.36 -12.31 -2.69
CA GLY A 56 4.73 -12.12 -4.09
C GLY A 56 4.65 -10.68 -4.59
N GLY A 57 4.56 -9.70 -3.68
CA GLY A 57 4.56 -8.28 -4.03
C GLY A 57 5.95 -7.72 -4.29
N ASP A 58 6.02 -6.68 -5.11
CA ASP A 58 7.22 -5.90 -5.39
C ASP A 58 7.17 -4.50 -4.72
N SER A 59 8.07 -3.60 -5.08
CA SER A 59 8.10 -2.23 -4.55
C SER A 59 6.89 -1.38 -4.96
N TYR A 60 6.23 -1.68 -6.07
CA TYR A 60 5.00 -0.99 -6.47
C TYR A 60 3.81 -1.46 -5.65
N ILE A 61 3.72 -2.76 -5.39
CA ILE A 61 2.74 -3.35 -4.48
C ILE A 61 2.96 -2.84 -3.06
N MET A 62 4.22 -2.71 -2.61
CA MET A 62 4.53 -2.06 -1.35
C MET A 62 4.02 -0.61 -1.29
N ALA A 63 4.21 0.19 -2.33
CA ALA A 63 3.68 1.55 -2.32
C ALA A 63 2.15 1.54 -2.21
N ASN A 64 1.46 0.73 -3.02
CA ASN A 64 -0.01 0.69 -3.03
C ASN A 64 -0.65 0.09 -1.78
N TYR A 65 0.01 -0.86 -1.12
CA TYR A 65 -0.54 -1.53 0.05
C TYR A 65 -0.26 -0.79 1.36
N LEU A 66 0.78 0.05 1.39
CA LEU A 66 1.19 0.82 2.58
C LEU A 66 0.01 1.53 3.28
N PRO A 67 -0.89 2.25 2.58
CA PRO A 67 -1.99 2.98 3.20
C PRO A 67 -2.94 2.10 4.03
N VAL A 68 -3.10 0.82 3.67
CA VAL A 68 -3.93 -0.16 4.39
C VAL A 68 -3.33 -0.49 5.75
N CYS A 69 -2.01 -0.41 5.85
CA CYS A 69 -1.21 -0.71 7.02
C CYS A 69 -0.89 0.53 7.87
N LEU A 70 -1.47 1.69 7.57
CA LEU A 70 -1.33 2.91 8.38
C LEU A 70 -2.54 3.11 9.28
N ASP A 71 -2.30 3.61 10.49
CA ASP A 71 -3.41 4.09 11.32
C ASP A 71 -4.19 5.22 10.63
N PRO A 72 -5.50 5.37 10.93
CA PRO A 72 -6.34 6.35 10.27
C PRO A 72 -5.77 7.78 10.28
N ALA A 73 -5.19 8.22 11.39
CA ALA A 73 -4.59 9.56 11.50
C ALA A 73 -3.38 9.73 10.57
N ILE A 74 -2.50 8.74 10.49
CA ILE A 74 -1.32 8.74 9.62
C ILE A 74 -1.72 8.64 8.14
N ARG A 75 -2.75 7.82 7.84
CA ARG A 75 -3.27 7.65 6.48
C ARG A 75 -3.83 8.96 5.92
N ILE A 76 -4.52 9.76 6.74
CA ILE A 76 -5.07 11.05 6.32
C ILE A 76 -3.95 11.98 5.82
N TRP A 77 -2.84 12.07 6.55
CA TRP A 77 -1.68 12.85 6.11
C TRP A 77 -1.19 12.43 4.72
N LEU A 78 -1.04 11.12 4.47
CA LEU A 78 -0.59 10.59 3.18
C LEU A 78 -1.56 10.96 2.03
N THR A 79 -2.87 10.93 2.28
CA THR A 79 -3.88 11.26 1.28
C THR A 79 -4.05 12.77 1.05
N CYS A 80 -3.56 13.60 1.96
CA CYS A 80 -3.61 15.06 1.90
C CYS A 80 -2.28 15.69 1.44
N LEU A 81 -1.32 14.89 0.95
CA LEU A 81 -0.12 15.41 0.31
C LEU A 81 -0.51 16.22 -0.96
N PRO A 82 0.08 17.41 -1.16
CA PRO A 82 -0.18 18.25 -2.33
C PRO A 82 0.28 17.62 -3.65
#